data_AF-A0A9D5W4C5-F1
#
_entry.id   AF-A0A9D5W4C5-F1
#
_cell.length_a   1.000
_cell.length_b   1.000
_cell.length_c   1.000
_cell.angle_alpha   90.00
_cell.angle_beta   90.00
_cell.angle_gamma   90.00
#
_symmetry.space_group_name_H-M   'P 1'
#
loop_
_entity.id
_entity.type
_entity.pdbx_description
1 polymer ?
#
loop_
_entity_poly.entity_id
_entity_poly.type
_entity_poly.pdbx_seq_one_letter_code
_entity_poly.pdbx_strand_id
1 'polypeptide(L)' 'MDNSTDAAQTIIAQVGALFAIREKRFSDAFIDKLIGGLRGKNRYALARFLKFLDDHLVQTGTLPPTSLELHAVKAT' A
#
# COMPACT_ATOMS: atom_id res chain seq x y z
N MET A 1 -3.83 20.43 2.08
CA MET A 1 -3.54 19.73 0.81
C MET A 1 -2.52 18.67 1.17
N ASP A 2 -2.93 17.40 1.15
CA ASP A 2 -2.06 16.29 1.52
C ASP A 2 -1.27 15.88 0.28
N ASN A 3 0.01 16.25 0.25
CA ASN A 3 0.88 16.02 -0.91
C ASN A 3 0.99 14.52 -1.29
N SER A 4 0.64 13.59 -0.39
CA SER A 4 0.75 12.16 -0.66
C SER A 4 -0.36 11.64 -1.60
N THR A 5 -1.60 12.11 -1.41
CA THR A 5 -2.75 11.70 -2.22
C THR A 5 -2.67 12.22 -3.65
N ASP A 6 -2.18 13.46 -3.82
CA ASP A 6 -2.01 14.11 -5.12
C ASP A 6 -0.92 13.42 -5.97
N ALA A 7 0.14 12.94 -5.33
CA ALA A 7 1.21 12.20 -6.00
C ALA A 7 0.72 10.85 -6.54
N ALA A 8 -0.05 10.09 -5.76
CA ALA A 8 -0.55 8.77 -6.18
C ALA A 8 -1.46 8.85 -7.40
N GLN A 9 -2.38 9.83 -7.44
CA GLN A 9 -3.26 10.02 -8.60
C GLN A 9 -2.48 10.43 -9.85
N THR A 10 -1.46 11.26 -9.68
CA THR A 10 -0.58 11.67 -10.79
C THR A 10 0.16 10.47 -11.37
N ILE A 11 0.70 9.58 -10.52
CA ILE A 11 1.37 8.34 -10.96
C ILE A 11 0.40 7.44 -11.73
N ILE A 12 -0.81 7.24 -11.20
CA ILE A 12 -1.85 6.43 -11.84
C ILE A 12 -2.20 7.00 -13.22
N ALA A 13 -2.36 8.32 -13.35
CA ALA A 13 -2.68 8.97 -14.60
C ALA A 13 -1.56 8.80 -15.64
N GLN A 14 -0.30 9.01 -15.24
CA GLN A 14 0.86 8.86 -16.13
C GLN A 14 1.07 7.41 -16.59
N VAL A 15 0.96 6.44 -15.68
CA VAL A 15 1.04 5.03 -16.04
C VAL A 15 -0.12 4.63 -16.94
N GLY A 16 -1.34 5.11 -16.64
CA GLY A 16 -2.54 4.85 -17.43
C GLY A 16 -2.50 5.41 -18.86
N ALA A 17 -1.72 6.47 -19.10
CA ALA A 17 -1.51 7.03 -20.43
C ALA A 17 -0.65 6.14 -21.34
N LEU A 18 0.19 5.28 -20.75
CA LEU A 18 1.15 4.43 -21.48
C LEU A 18 0.81 2.94 -21.43
N PHE A 19 0.13 2.51 -20.37
CA PHE A 19 -0.18 1.11 -20.08
C PHE A 19 -1.63 0.96 -19.62
N ALA A 20 -2.25 -0.17 -19.98
CA ALA A 20 -3.55 -0.53 -19.45
C ALA A 20 -3.41 -1.05 -18.01
N ILE A 21 -3.83 -0.24 -17.03
CA ILE A 21 -3.81 -0.63 -15.61
C ILE A 21 -4.88 -1.70 -15.37
N ARG A 22 -4.47 -2.87 -14.87
CA ARG A 22 -5.34 -4.00 -14.54
C ARG A 22 -5.72 -4.04 -13.06
N GLU A 23 -4.78 -3.70 -12.19
CA GLU A 23 -5.00 -3.69 -10.74
C GLU A 23 -4.30 -2.50 -10.10
N LYS A 24 -4.93 -1.95 -9.06
CA LYS A 24 -4.39 -0.92 -8.18
C LYS A 24 -4.56 -1.42 -6.75
N ARG A 25 -3.47 -1.51 -6.00
CA ARG A 25 -3.51 -1.92 -4.60
C ARG A 25 -2.80 -0.89 -3.75
N PHE A 26 -3.51 -0.37 -2.77
CA PHE A 26 -2.96 0.49 -1.73
C PHE A 26 -2.69 -0.37 -0.49
N SER A 27 -1.52 -0.18 0.11
CA SER A 27 -1.12 -0.91 1.32
C SER A 27 -0.28 -0.03 2.23
N ASP A 28 -0.02 -0.57 3.42
CA ASP A 28 0.93 -0.06 4.42
C ASP A 28 0.61 1.37 4.91
N ALA A 29 0.18 1.51 6.16
CA ALA A 29 0.04 2.84 6.78
C ALA A 29 1.06 3.03 7.91
N PHE A 30 1.32 1.99 8.70
CA PHE A 30 2.22 2.09 9.85
C PHE A 30 3.13 0.88 10.04
N ILE A 31 2.90 -0.23 9.33
CA ILE A 31 3.54 -1.48 9.72
C ILE A 31 5.06 -1.49 9.55
N ASP A 32 5.57 -0.82 8.51
CA ASP A 32 7.00 -0.72 8.25
C ASP A 32 7.76 -0.10 9.43
N LYS A 33 7.08 0.74 10.21
CA LYS A 33 7.62 1.39 11.41
C LYS A 33 7.63 0.46 12.63
N LEU A 34 6.85 -0.62 12.63
CA LEU A 34 6.68 -1.53 13.77
C LEU A 34 7.36 -2.88 13.58
N ILE A 35 7.39 -3.43 12.36
CA ILE A 35 7.89 -4.79 12.09
C ILE A 35 9.36 -4.95 12.54
N GLY A 36 10.21 -3.94 12.31
CA GLY A 36 11.63 -4.00 12.68
C GLY A 36 11.89 -4.11 14.19
N GLY A 37 10.91 -3.74 15.02
CA GLY A 37 10.99 -3.83 16.48
C GLY A 37 10.54 -5.16 17.07
N LEU A 38 9.96 -6.06 16.27
CA LEU A 38 9.38 -7.31 16.77
C LEU A 38 10.45 -8.31 17.20
N ARG A 39 10.37 -8.73 18.47
CA ARG A 39 11.30 -9.69 19.09
C ARG A 39 10.55 -10.88 19.70
N GLY A 40 11.32 -11.91 20.08
CA GLY A 40 10.79 -13.11 20.73
C GLY A 40 10.30 -14.19 19.78
N LYS A 41 9.87 -15.32 20.35
CA LYS A 41 9.52 -16.56 19.61
C LYS A 41 8.37 -16.36 18.62
N ASN A 42 7.45 -15.44 18.90
CA ASN A 42 6.24 -15.21 18.10
C ASN A 42 6.36 -14.06 17.09
N ARG A 43 7.55 -13.50 16.87
CA ARG A 43 7.75 -12.30 16.04
C ARG A 43 7.08 -12.37 14.67
N TYR A 44 7.14 -13.53 14.01
CA TYR A 44 6.57 -13.72 12.68
C TYR A 44 5.03 -13.78 12.69
N ALA A 45 4.44 -14.38 13.73
CA ALA A 45 2.99 -14.43 13.87
C ALA A 45 2.44 -13.03 14.16
N LEU A 46 3.12 -12.27 15.04
CA LEU A 46 2.79 -10.88 15.33
C LEU A 46 2.93 -9.99 14.10
N ALA A 47 4.02 -10.14 13.33
CA ALA A 47 4.21 -9.39 12.08
C ALA A 47 3.05 -9.63 11.10
N ARG A 48 2.62 -10.89 10.92
CA ARG A 48 1.48 -11.23 10.06
C ARG A 48 0.18 -10.63 10.57
N PHE A 49 -0.08 -10.70 11.87
CA PHE A 49 -1.29 -10.11 12.45
C PHE A 49 -1.32 -8.59 12.29
N LEU A 50 -0.21 -7.92 12.56
CA LEU A 50 -0.09 -6.48 12.35
C LEU A 50 -0.29 -6.13 10.87
N LYS A 51 0.22 -6.96 9.94
CA LYS A 51 0.08 -6.72 8.49
C LYS A 51 -1.37 -6.80 8.06
N PHE A 52 -2.05 -7.85 8.53
CA PHE A 52 -3.49 -8.00 8.35
C PHE A 52 -4.28 -6.79 8.86
N LEU A 53 -3.95 -6.30 10.07
CA LEU A 53 -4.61 -5.13 10.66
C LEU A 53 -4.35 -3.85 9.85
N ASP A 54 -3.08 -3.60 9.47
CA ASP A 54 -2.68 -2.42 8.71
C ASP A 54 -3.37 -2.38 7.33
N ASP A 55 -3.35 -3.51 6.61
CA ASP A 55 -4.02 -3.64 5.31
C ASP A 55 -5.53 -3.43 5.43
N HIS A 56 -6.15 -3.98 6.49
CA HIS A 56 -7.58 -3.78 6.72
C HIS A 56 -7.93 -2.31 6.95
N LEU A 57 -7.15 -1.60 7.77
CA LEU A 57 -7.37 -0.19 8.08
C LEU A 57 -7.16 0.73 6.86
N VAL A 58 -6.24 0.38 5.97
CA VAL A 58 -6.08 1.05 4.68
C VAL A 58 -7.29 0.78 3.77
N GLN A 59 -7.72 -0.48 3.66
CA GLN A 59 -8.86 -0.86 2.81
C GLN A 59 -10.18 -0.22 3.25
N THR A 60 -10.41 -0.05 4.56
CA THR A 60 -11.60 0.63 5.09
C THR A 60 -11.50 2.15 5.03
N GLY A 61 -10.38 2.70 4.52
CA GLY A 61 -10.12 4.14 4.47
C GLY A 61 -9.94 4.79 5.84
N THR A 62 -9.69 3.99 6.88
CA THR A 62 -9.46 4.48 8.24
C THR A 62 -8.08 5.08 8.39
N LEU A 63 -7.08 4.53 7.70
CA LEU A 63 -5.73 5.08 7.63
C LEU A 63 -5.33 5.39 6.18
N PRO A 64 -4.58 6.49 5.96
CA PRO A 64 -4.06 6.80 4.64
C PRO A 64 -2.99 5.76 4.25
N PRO A 65 -3.01 5.24 3.02
CA PRO A 65 -1.95 4.37 2.53
C PRO A 65 -0.66 5.14 2.29
N THR A 66 0.47 4.46 2.43
CA THR A 66 1.80 4.98 2.09
C THR A 66 2.44 4.27 0.91
N SER A 67 1.90 3.10 0.52
CA SER A 67 2.35 2.32 -0.62
C SER A 67 1.27 2.21 -1.70
N LEU A 68 1.69 2.26 -2.96
CA LEU A 68 0.87 2.00 -4.14
C LEU A 68 1.55 0.95 -5.01
N GLU A 69 0.86 -0.17 -5.24
CA GLU A 69 1.24 -1.20 -6.20
C GLU A 69 0.32 -1.12 -7.41
N LEU A 70 0.92 -1.09 -8.61
CA LEU A 70 0.21 -1.04 -9.89
C LEU A 70 0.62 -2.22 -10.75
N HIS A 71 -0.36 -3.01 -11.17
CA HIS A 71 -0.17 -3.99 -12.22
C HIS A 71 -0.75 -3.45 -13.53
N ALA A 72 0.13 -3.16 -14.49
CA ALA A 72 -0.25 -2.63 -15.79
C ALA A 72 0.37 -3.46 -16.92
N VAL A 73 -0.36 -3.59 -18.02
CA VAL A 73 0.09 -4.30 -19.22
C VAL A 73 0.21 -3.34 -20.37
N LYS A 74 1.08 -3.64 -21.35
CA LYS A 74 1.22 -2.83 -22.57
C LYS A 74 -0.16 -2.68 -23.21
N ALA A 75 -0.58 -1.43 -23.47
CA ALA A 75 -1.77 -1.16 -24.25
C ALA A 75 -1.49 -1.65 -25.69
N THR A 76 -2.26 -2.65 -26.14
CA THR A 76 -2.31 -3.07 -27.55
C THR A 76 -2.98 -2.04 -28.42
#